data_AF-A0A090L5R1-F1
#
_entry.id   AF-A0A090L5R1-F1
#
_cell.length_a   1.000
_cell.length_b   1.000
_cell.length_c   1.000
_cell.angle_alpha   90.00
_cell.angle_beta   90.00
_cell.angle_gamma   90.00
#
_symmetry.space_group_name_H-M   'P 1'
#
loop_
_entity.id
_entity.type
_entity.pdbx_description
1 polymer ?
#
loop_
_entity_poly.entity_id
_entity_poly.type
_entity_poly.pdbx_seq_one_letter_code
_entity_poly.pdbx_strand_id
1 'polypeptide(L)'
;MIAGRCLSIKNSRILATRSGFFSKKKDKAKEEVDVTVELTDKEKGALKSRFPEVFSKIDSSIKKMIETMDISKEDNDIFEENEFDSIRARGILPFTYTYNPPSNLNDIILNAVTSVLSTTEKDFSKIDISNNLKDKAALLKLLEKKLHHNIPNSRLHEMKTVADVNNFYLEPVTNVTEYIKMSRDKTVPNNVFMREEAFRFHPDDVEAYHGGVTAFPGQGGKVYGLRNKRLLREFNPRSKWYDYEEMSYDYTKVDEGLPWDPRIAKKMDSYVNRRYKINKN
;
A
#
# COMPACT_ATOMS: atom_id res chain seq x y z
N MET A 1 7.90 -10.53 36.45
CA MET A 1 8.10 -11.98 36.27
C MET A 1 6.83 -12.56 35.68
N ILE A 2 6.91 -13.16 34.49
CA ILE A 2 6.26 -14.41 34.04
C ILE A 2 6.44 -14.43 32.51
N ALA A 3 7.16 -15.45 32.07
CA ALA A 3 7.51 -15.74 30.70
C ALA A 3 6.47 -16.68 30.06
N GLY A 4 6.29 -16.58 28.74
CA GLY A 4 5.70 -17.64 27.91
C GLY A 4 6.44 -17.66 26.57
N ARG A 5 7.52 -18.44 26.44
CA ARG A 5 7.59 -19.84 25.99
C ARG A 5 6.94 -20.08 24.61
N CYS A 6 7.75 -19.89 23.57
CA CYS A 6 7.51 -20.41 22.23
C CYS A 6 7.72 -21.93 22.22
N LEU A 7 6.73 -22.68 21.73
CA LEU A 7 6.82 -24.12 21.50
C LEU A 7 7.44 -24.37 20.12
N SER A 8 8.65 -24.93 20.13
CA SER A 8 9.36 -25.47 18.97
C SER A 8 8.86 -26.89 18.70
N ILE A 9 8.18 -27.12 17.58
CA ILE A 9 7.89 -28.48 17.11
C ILE A 9 9.05 -28.96 16.24
N LYS A 10 9.87 -29.83 16.83
CA LYS A 10 10.89 -30.63 16.13
C LYS A 10 10.19 -31.81 15.47
N ASN A 11 10.28 -31.94 14.15
CA ASN A 11 9.98 -33.21 13.48
C ASN A 11 11.30 -33.92 13.14
N SER A 12 11.51 -35.03 13.84
CA SER A 12 12.54 -36.03 13.64
C SER A 12 12.40 -36.67 12.26
N ARG A 13 13.47 -36.66 11.47
CA ARG A 13 13.59 -37.53 10.29
C ARG A 13 14.37 -38.79 10.67
N ILE A 14 13.73 -39.91 10.38
CA ILE A 14 14.21 -41.28 10.54
C ILE A 14 15.42 -41.50 9.61
N LEU A 15 16.49 -42.03 10.19
CA LEU A 15 17.67 -42.53 9.48
C LEU A 15 17.29 -43.79 8.69
N ALA A 16 17.47 -43.75 7.37
CA ALA A 16 17.58 -44.95 6.56
C ALA A 16 18.99 -44.99 5.97
N THR A 17 19.82 -45.86 6.55
CA THR A 17 21.14 -46.19 6.07
C THR A 17 21.06 -47.02 4.78
N ARG A 18 21.81 -46.63 3.76
CA ARG A 18 22.25 -47.58 2.73
C ARG A 18 23.73 -47.36 2.45
N SER A 19 24.52 -48.30 2.97
CA SER A 19 25.94 -48.51 2.69
C SER A 19 26.17 -48.94 1.25
N GLY A 20 27.26 -48.48 0.62
CA GLY A 20 27.74 -49.07 -0.62
C GLY A 20 28.75 -48.25 -1.41
N PHE A 21 30.00 -48.25 -0.95
CA PHE A 21 31.25 -48.26 -1.74
C PHE A 21 31.33 -47.47 -3.05
N PHE A 22 32.07 -46.36 -3.06
CA PHE A 22 33.19 -46.15 -3.99
C PHE A 22 34.19 -45.17 -3.37
N SER A 23 35.41 -45.65 -3.17
CA SER A 23 36.58 -44.86 -2.78
C SER A 23 37.08 -44.07 -3.99
N LYS A 24 37.29 -42.76 -3.85
CA LYS A 24 38.38 -42.04 -4.55
C LYS A 24 38.67 -40.67 -3.90
N LYS A 25 39.98 -40.48 -3.75
CA LYS A 25 40.81 -39.37 -3.26
C LYS A 25 40.23 -37.96 -3.22
N LYS A 26 40.55 -37.29 -2.11
CA LYS A 26 40.68 -35.83 -1.92
C LYS A 26 41.40 -35.16 -3.08
N ASP A 27 40.85 -34.06 -3.56
CA ASP A 27 41.57 -32.81 -3.79
C ASP A 27 40.69 -31.62 -3.43
N LYS A 28 41.34 -30.58 -2.89
CA LYS A 28 40.76 -29.35 -2.35
C LYS A 28 40.36 -28.39 -3.47
N ALA A 29 39.13 -27.86 -3.43
CA ALA A 29 38.82 -26.46 -3.71
C ALA A 29 37.37 -26.19 -3.26
N LYS A 30 37.18 -25.10 -2.50
CA LYS A 30 35.86 -24.57 -2.12
C LYS A 30 35.39 -23.65 -3.24
N GLU A 31 34.26 -23.98 -3.86
CA GLU A 31 33.40 -23.07 -4.62
C GLU A 31 31.98 -23.64 -4.52
N GLU A 32 31.14 -23.07 -3.65
CA GLU A 32 29.69 -23.34 -3.67
C GLU A 32 29.08 -22.39 -4.71
N VAL A 33 29.02 -22.86 -5.95
CA VAL A 33 28.20 -22.28 -7.01
C VAL A 33 27.03 -23.25 -7.19
N ASP A 34 25.83 -22.84 -6.82
CA ASP A 34 24.59 -23.55 -7.16
C ASP A 34 24.37 -23.44 -8.68
N VAL A 35 25.07 -24.28 -9.44
CA VAL A 35 24.83 -24.46 -10.88
C VAL A 35 23.58 -25.30 -11.02
N THR A 36 22.43 -24.66 -11.27
CA THR A 36 21.25 -25.37 -11.79
C THR A 36 21.56 -25.86 -13.20
N VAL A 37 22.01 -27.11 -13.31
CA VAL A 37 22.26 -27.77 -14.59
C VAL A 37 20.91 -27.98 -15.29
N GLU A 38 20.56 -27.09 -16.21
CA GLU A 38 19.39 -27.29 -17.06
C GLU A 38 19.69 -28.36 -18.12
N LEU A 39 18.79 -29.34 -18.24
CA LEU A 39 18.90 -30.39 -19.25
C LEU A 39 18.83 -29.80 -20.66
N THR A 40 19.67 -30.31 -21.56
CA THR A 40 19.64 -29.94 -22.97
C THR A 40 18.34 -30.43 -23.64
N ASP A 41 17.90 -29.78 -24.71
CA ASP A 41 16.61 -30.11 -25.35
C ASP A 41 16.55 -31.54 -25.89
N LYS A 42 17.72 -32.10 -26.27
CA LYS A 42 17.85 -33.50 -26.68
C LYS A 42 17.60 -34.45 -25.51
N GLU A 43 18.12 -34.14 -24.33
CA GLU A 43 17.91 -34.93 -23.11
C GLU A 43 16.48 -34.84 -22.61
N LYS A 44 15.86 -33.66 -22.70
CA LYS A 44 14.43 -33.46 -22.41
C LYS A 44 13.56 -34.30 -23.34
N GLY A 45 13.88 -34.35 -24.64
CA GLY A 45 13.20 -35.19 -25.62
C GLY A 45 13.33 -36.69 -25.35
N ALA A 46 14.55 -37.14 -25.01
CA ALA A 46 14.81 -38.52 -24.62
C ALA A 46 14.10 -38.92 -23.32
N LEU A 47 13.95 -38.00 -22.36
CA LEU A 47 13.18 -38.24 -21.15
C LEU A 47 11.68 -38.36 -21.44
N LYS A 48 11.15 -37.50 -22.31
CA LYS A 48 9.73 -37.54 -22.73
C LYS A 48 9.36 -38.85 -23.41
N SER A 49 10.24 -39.38 -24.26
CA SER A 49 10.02 -40.67 -24.92
C SER A 49 10.12 -41.86 -23.97
N ARG A 50 10.98 -41.79 -22.94
CA ARG A 50 11.13 -42.86 -21.94
C ARG A 50 9.98 -42.92 -20.92
N PHE A 51 9.34 -41.79 -20.61
CA PHE A 51 8.31 -41.72 -19.56
C PHE A 51 7.02 -41.02 -20.04
N PRO A 52 6.35 -41.52 -21.10
CA PRO A 52 5.20 -40.83 -21.70
C PRO A 52 4.03 -40.67 -20.74
N GLU A 53 3.79 -41.63 -19.84
CA GLU A 53 2.71 -41.57 -18.85
C GLU A 53 2.92 -40.52 -17.76
N VAL A 54 4.18 -40.25 -17.40
CA VAL A 54 4.52 -39.24 -16.39
C VAL A 54 4.30 -37.86 -16.98
N PHE A 55 4.75 -37.63 -18.21
CA PHE A 55 4.56 -36.36 -18.89
C PHE A 55 3.09 -36.10 -19.26
N SER A 56 2.30 -37.10 -19.65
CA SER A 56 0.87 -36.91 -19.90
C SER A 56 0.08 -36.57 -18.63
N LYS A 57 0.47 -37.13 -17.49
CA LYS A 57 -0.07 -36.75 -16.17
C LYS A 57 0.35 -35.34 -15.76
N ILE A 58 1.59 -34.94 -16.04
CA ILE A 58 2.08 -33.58 -15.79
C ILE A 58 1.34 -32.57 -16.69
N ASP A 59 1.25 -32.84 -17.99
CA ASP A 59 0.59 -31.95 -18.96
C ASP A 59 -0.91 -31.81 -18.65
N SER A 60 -1.60 -32.90 -18.27
CA SER A 60 -2.99 -32.83 -17.82
C SER A 60 -3.16 -32.10 -16.48
N SER A 61 -2.19 -32.19 -15.58
CA SER A 61 -2.17 -31.40 -14.34
C SER A 61 -1.93 -29.92 -14.60
N ILE A 62 -1.04 -29.57 -15.54
CA ILE A 62 -0.77 -28.20 -15.98
C ILE A 62 -2.01 -27.63 -16.69
N LYS A 63 -2.68 -28.42 -17.54
CA LYS A 63 -3.92 -28.01 -18.20
C LYS A 63 -5.05 -27.73 -17.20
N LYS A 64 -5.20 -28.58 -16.18
CA LYS A 64 -6.13 -28.34 -15.05
C LYS A 64 -5.75 -27.11 -14.22
N MET A 65 -4.45 -26.82 -14.06
CA MET A 65 -3.97 -25.59 -13.41
C MET A 65 -4.28 -24.33 -14.23
N ILE A 66 -4.20 -24.43 -15.57
CA ILE A 66 -4.50 -23.32 -16.49
C ILE A 66 -6.02 -23.08 -16.56
N GLU A 67 -6.83 -24.13 -16.66
CA GLU A 67 -8.31 -24.04 -16.67
C GLU A 67 -8.90 -23.54 -15.34
N THR A 68 -8.16 -23.62 -14.23
CA THR A 68 -8.58 -23.10 -12.92
C THR A 68 -8.11 -21.66 -12.65
N MET A 69 -7.52 -21.00 -13.64
CA MET A 69 -7.01 -19.62 -13.56
C MET A 69 -7.50 -18.75 -14.72
N ASP A 70 -8.81 -18.51 -14.82
CA ASP A 70 -9.27 -17.31 -15.53
C ASP A 70 -10.67 -16.88 -15.06
N ILE A 71 -10.69 -16.22 -13.90
CA ILE A 71 -11.82 -15.41 -13.40
C ILE A 71 -11.39 -13.93 -13.42
N SER A 72 -10.44 -13.60 -14.29
CA SER A 72 -9.71 -12.32 -14.31
C SER A 72 -10.52 -11.13 -14.83
N LYS A 73 -11.75 -11.35 -15.32
CA LYS A 73 -12.55 -10.30 -15.97
C LYS A 73 -13.75 -9.80 -15.16
N GLU A 74 -14.27 -10.59 -14.23
CA GLU A 74 -15.51 -10.24 -13.51
C GLU A 74 -15.23 -9.50 -12.19
N ASP A 75 -14.06 -9.70 -11.57
CA ASP A 75 -13.73 -9.11 -10.27
C ASP A 75 -12.95 -7.77 -10.34
N ASN A 76 -12.46 -7.35 -11.52
CA ASN A 76 -11.90 -6.01 -11.70
C ASN A 76 -12.96 -4.91 -11.47
N ASP A 77 -14.24 -5.24 -11.62
CA ASP A 77 -15.35 -4.31 -11.42
C ASP A 77 -15.78 -4.19 -9.94
N ILE A 78 -15.24 -5.02 -9.03
CA ILE A 78 -15.67 -5.05 -7.62
C ILE A 78 -14.91 -4.06 -6.75
N PHE A 79 -13.68 -3.70 -7.13
CA PHE A 79 -12.87 -2.72 -6.42
C PHE A 79 -12.58 -1.56 -7.36
N GLU A 80 -13.28 -0.44 -7.18
CA GLU A 80 -12.94 0.80 -7.88
C GLU A 80 -11.46 1.17 -7.59
N GLU A 81 -10.73 1.68 -8.59
CA GLU A 81 -9.35 2.17 -8.42
C GLU A 81 -9.19 3.10 -7.21
N ASN A 82 -10.27 3.82 -6.87
CA ASN A 82 -10.44 4.67 -5.70
C ASN A 82 -10.14 3.95 -4.36
N GLU A 83 -10.54 2.68 -4.22
CA GLU A 83 -10.36 1.92 -2.99
C GLU A 83 -8.90 1.51 -2.78
N PHE A 84 -8.20 1.12 -3.84
CA PHE A 84 -6.77 0.86 -3.81
C PHE A 84 -5.96 2.11 -3.46
N ASP A 85 -6.39 3.27 -3.97
CA ASP A 85 -5.75 4.54 -3.66
C ASP A 85 -6.05 5.00 -2.22
N SER A 86 -7.24 4.70 -1.67
CA SER A 86 -7.56 4.97 -0.26
C SER A 86 -6.67 4.19 0.71
N ILE A 87 -6.38 2.92 0.41
CA ILE A 87 -5.47 2.07 1.20
C ILE A 87 -4.03 2.60 1.08
N ARG A 88 -3.65 3.04 -0.12
CA ARG A 88 -2.35 3.64 -0.42
C ARG A 88 -2.16 5.01 0.25
N ALA A 89 -3.25 5.77 0.44
CA ALA A 89 -3.27 7.12 0.97
C ALA A 89 -3.19 7.24 2.51
N ARG A 90 -2.99 6.15 3.26
CA ARG A 90 -2.72 6.19 4.71
C ARG A 90 -1.38 6.87 5.02
N GLY A 91 -1.37 8.20 4.91
CA GLY A 91 -0.32 9.10 5.38
C GLY A 91 -0.68 9.71 6.73
N ILE A 92 -0.06 10.85 7.07
CA ILE A 92 -0.30 11.55 8.33
C ILE A 92 -1.72 12.16 8.39
N LEU A 93 -2.30 12.48 7.23
CA LEU A 93 -3.64 13.06 7.13
C LEU A 93 -4.65 11.98 6.73
N PRO A 94 -5.88 12.00 7.29
CA PRO A 94 -6.97 11.20 6.77
C PRO A 94 -7.23 11.60 5.33
N PHE A 95 -7.30 10.60 4.44
CA PHE A 95 -7.64 10.83 3.04
C PHE A 95 -9.07 11.37 2.96
N THR A 96 -9.19 12.67 2.73
CA THR A 96 -10.46 13.39 2.58
C THR A 96 -10.40 14.17 1.28
N TYR A 97 -11.50 14.19 0.54
CA TYR A 97 -11.57 14.97 -0.70
C TYR A 97 -11.74 16.46 -0.36
N THR A 98 -11.14 17.31 -1.18
CA THR A 98 -11.37 18.76 -1.09
C THR A 98 -12.83 19.04 -1.43
N TYR A 99 -13.54 19.71 -0.54
CA TYR A 99 -14.93 20.11 -0.71
C TYR A 99 -15.02 21.63 -0.72
N ASN A 100 -15.67 22.16 -1.75
CA ASN A 100 -15.97 23.59 -1.85
C ASN A 100 -17.49 23.75 -1.97
N PRO A 101 -18.14 24.53 -1.08
CA PRO A 101 -19.59 24.68 -1.10
C PRO A 101 -20.06 25.30 -2.42
N PRO A 102 -21.07 24.71 -3.09
CA PRO A 102 -21.65 25.31 -4.28
C PRO A 102 -22.46 26.58 -3.91
N SER A 103 -22.50 27.56 -4.81
CA SER A 103 -23.29 28.79 -4.59
C SER A 103 -24.78 28.52 -4.35
N ASN A 104 -25.31 27.46 -4.95
CA ASN A 104 -26.72 27.07 -4.91
C ASN A 104 -27.01 26.04 -3.80
N LEU A 105 -26.17 25.98 -2.75
CA LEU A 105 -26.28 24.97 -1.68
C LEU A 105 -27.67 24.96 -1.01
N ASN A 106 -28.19 26.14 -0.68
CA ASN A 106 -29.49 26.26 -0.01
C ASN A 106 -30.63 25.65 -0.86
N ASP A 107 -30.62 25.88 -2.17
CA ASP A 107 -31.63 25.33 -3.09
C ASP A 107 -31.49 23.81 -3.24
N ILE A 108 -30.25 23.30 -3.26
CA ILE A 108 -29.97 21.87 -3.29
C ILE A 108 -30.55 21.19 -2.04
N ILE A 109 -30.37 21.79 -0.88
CA ILE A 109 -30.87 21.30 0.41
C ILE A 109 -32.40 21.40 0.44
N LEU A 110 -33.01 22.52 0.06
CA LEU A 110 -34.47 22.66 -0.01
C LEU A 110 -35.10 21.60 -0.91
N ASN A 111 -34.52 21.36 -2.08
CA ASN A 111 -34.97 20.32 -3.00
C ASN A 111 -34.82 18.91 -2.41
N ALA A 112 -33.74 18.66 -1.67
CA ALA A 112 -33.53 17.38 -0.99
C ALA A 112 -34.53 17.17 0.16
N VAL A 113 -34.76 18.21 0.98
CA VAL A 113 -35.73 18.21 2.07
C VAL A 113 -37.12 17.94 1.52
N THR A 114 -37.58 18.70 0.53
CA THR A 114 -38.92 18.54 -0.07
C THR A 114 -39.13 17.13 -0.65
N SER A 115 -38.05 16.49 -1.14
CA SER A 115 -38.13 15.13 -1.71
C SER A 115 -38.24 14.01 -0.67
N VAL A 116 -37.76 14.24 0.56
CA VAL A 116 -37.69 13.22 1.62
C VAL A 116 -38.70 13.50 2.73
N LEU A 117 -38.71 14.74 3.21
CA LEU A 117 -39.61 15.26 4.21
C LEU A 117 -40.73 15.97 3.44
N SER A 118 -41.96 15.44 3.51
CA SER A 118 -43.16 16.03 2.86
C SER A 118 -43.58 17.39 3.44
N THR A 119 -42.65 18.14 4.04
CA THR A 119 -42.86 19.39 4.76
C THR A 119 -42.66 20.57 3.83
N THR A 120 -43.50 21.61 3.96
CA THR A 120 -43.46 22.83 3.14
C THR A 120 -42.73 24.00 3.81
N GLU A 121 -42.12 23.76 4.97
CA GLU A 121 -41.40 24.79 5.71
C GLU A 121 -40.10 25.17 5.00
N LYS A 122 -39.89 26.49 4.83
CA LYS A 122 -38.67 27.04 4.21
C LYS A 122 -37.57 27.33 5.23
N ASP A 123 -37.94 27.51 6.50
CA ASP A 123 -37.01 27.85 7.57
C ASP A 123 -36.29 26.60 8.09
N PHE A 124 -35.00 26.46 7.75
CA PHE A 124 -34.21 25.28 8.13
C PHE A 124 -34.13 25.01 9.64
N SER A 125 -34.20 26.05 10.48
CA SER A 125 -34.11 25.93 11.93
C SER A 125 -35.33 25.29 12.58
N LYS A 126 -36.48 25.27 11.89
CA LYS A 126 -37.73 24.70 12.42
C LYS A 126 -37.86 23.21 12.09
N ILE A 127 -37.09 22.73 11.11
CA ILE A 127 -37.16 21.35 10.63
C ILE A 127 -36.21 20.49 11.48
N ASP A 128 -36.78 19.80 12.46
CA ASP A 128 -36.09 18.81 13.28
C ASP A 128 -36.07 17.44 12.57
N ILE A 129 -34.88 16.88 12.44
CA ILE A 129 -34.59 15.60 11.78
C ILE A 129 -34.24 14.52 12.83
N SER A 130 -34.12 14.88 14.11
CA SER A 130 -33.70 13.95 15.15
C SER A 130 -34.75 12.86 15.45
N ASN A 131 -36.04 13.15 15.22
CA ASN A 131 -37.14 12.27 15.60
C ASN A 131 -37.28 11.07 14.65
N ASN A 132 -37.06 11.26 13.36
CA ASN A 132 -37.21 10.23 12.34
C ASN A 132 -35.86 9.79 11.76
N LEU A 133 -35.31 8.70 12.30
CA LEU A 133 -34.01 8.18 11.85
C LEU A 133 -33.99 7.76 10.37
N LYS A 134 -35.11 7.23 9.85
CA LYS A 134 -35.22 6.83 8.45
C LYS A 134 -35.12 8.03 7.50
N ASP A 135 -35.85 9.08 7.80
CA ASP A 135 -35.87 10.31 7.00
C ASP A 135 -34.52 11.02 7.09
N LYS A 136 -33.90 11.04 8.30
CA LYS A 136 -32.52 11.51 8.49
C LYS A 136 -31.55 10.77 7.58
N ALA A 137 -31.53 9.44 7.65
CA ALA A 137 -30.62 8.64 6.85
C ALA A 137 -30.84 8.81 5.34
N ALA A 138 -32.11 8.88 4.90
CA ALA A 138 -32.47 9.10 3.50
C ALA A 138 -32.00 10.48 3.00
N LEU A 139 -32.23 11.53 3.78
CA LEU A 139 -31.80 12.89 3.45
C LEU A 139 -30.27 12.99 3.34
N LEU A 140 -29.55 12.49 4.35
CA LEU A 140 -28.08 12.56 4.37
C LEU A 140 -27.46 11.78 3.21
N LYS A 141 -27.99 10.60 2.89
CA LYS A 141 -27.53 9.79 1.74
C LYS A 141 -27.82 10.46 0.39
N LEU A 142 -28.92 11.22 0.30
CA LEU A 142 -29.25 11.99 -0.91
C LEU A 142 -28.29 13.18 -1.08
N LEU A 143 -28.01 13.91 0.00
CA LEU A 143 -27.05 15.02 -0.01
C LEU A 143 -25.63 14.54 -0.31
N GLU A 144 -25.20 13.42 0.28
CA GLU A 144 -23.91 12.78 -0.01
C GLU A 144 -23.73 12.53 -1.51
N LYS A 145 -24.76 11.97 -2.17
CA LYS A 145 -24.73 11.72 -3.62
C LYS A 145 -24.68 12.98 -4.47
N LYS A 146 -25.36 14.06 -4.04
CA LYS A 146 -25.42 15.33 -4.80
C LYS A 146 -24.16 16.17 -4.64
N LEU A 147 -23.58 16.18 -3.44
CA LEU A 147 -22.46 17.05 -3.08
C LEU A 147 -21.11 16.31 -3.10
N HIS A 148 -21.12 14.98 -3.27
CA HIS A 148 -19.95 14.10 -3.18
C HIS A 148 -19.14 14.33 -1.89
N HIS A 149 -19.82 14.70 -0.81
CA HIS A 149 -19.23 14.98 0.48
C HIS A 149 -20.08 14.32 1.57
N ASN A 150 -19.46 13.48 2.38
CA ASN A 150 -20.13 12.70 3.41
C ASN A 150 -19.85 13.27 4.81
N ILE A 151 -20.85 13.20 5.69
CA ILE A 151 -20.73 13.58 7.09
C ILE A 151 -20.07 12.43 7.86
N PRO A 152 -18.98 12.69 8.60
CA PRO A 152 -18.32 11.65 9.37
C PRO A 152 -19.19 11.19 10.55
N ASN A 153 -19.02 9.92 10.95
CA ASN A 153 -19.72 9.32 12.09
C ASN A 153 -19.55 10.13 13.39
N SER A 154 -18.41 10.81 13.55
CA SER A 154 -18.15 11.67 14.70
C SER A 154 -19.10 12.87 14.78
N ARG A 155 -19.50 13.47 13.66
CA ARG A 155 -20.40 14.64 13.63
C ARG A 155 -21.88 14.28 13.43
N LEU A 156 -22.21 13.02 13.17
CA LEU A 156 -23.58 12.59 12.88
C LEU A 156 -24.58 12.85 14.02
N HIS A 157 -24.10 12.82 15.27
CA HIS A 157 -24.89 13.06 16.47
C HIS A 157 -25.21 14.57 16.68
N GLU A 158 -24.43 15.46 16.06
CA GLU A 158 -24.63 16.91 16.11
C GLU A 158 -25.75 17.36 15.14
N MET A 159 -26.00 16.57 14.08
CA MET A 159 -27.02 16.86 13.07
C MET A 159 -28.44 16.62 13.61
N LYS A 160 -29.01 17.60 14.29
CA LYS A 160 -30.38 17.53 14.82
C LYS A 160 -31.36 18.19 13.86
N THR A 161 -31.02 19.38 13.38
CA THR A 161 -31.86 20.19 12.49
C THR A 161 -31.29 20.24 11.06
N VAL A 162 -32.12 20.65 10.09
CA VAL A 162 -31.65 20.93 8.71
C VAL A 162 -30.64 22.08 8.71
N ALA A 163 -30.77 23.03 9.64
CA ALA A 163 -29.81 24.12 9.79
C ALA A 163 -28.40 23.61 10.13
N ASP A 164 -28.28 22.61 11.01
CA ASP A 164 -26.99 22.00 11.36
C ASP A 164 -26.33 21.35 10.14
N VAL A 165 -27.15 20.67 9.32
CA VAL A 165 -26.70 20.05 8.06
C VAL A 165 -26.23 21.12 7.07
N ASN A 166 -26.97 22.22 6.93
CA ASN A 166 -26.56 23.33 6.08
C ASN A 166 -25.24 23.95 6.55
N ASN A 167 -25.10 24.20 7.85
CA ASN A 167 -23.88 24.75 8.44
C ASN A 167 -22.66 23.85 8.19
N PHE A 168 -22.84 22.53 8.25
CA PHE A 168 -21.79 21.57 7.90
C PHE A 168 -21.37 21.69 6.44
N TYR A 169 -22.32 21.71 5.49
CA TYR A 169 -22.00 21.82 4.06
C TYR A 169 -21.59 23.23 3.63
N LEU A 170 -21.74 24.25 4.49
CA LEU A 170 -21.16 25.56 4.24
C LEU A 170 -19.66 25.61 4.56
N GLU A 171 -19.16 24.69 5.41
CA GLU A 171 -17.75 24.62 5.78
C GLU A 171 -16.91 24.01 4.65
N PRO A 172 -15.97 24.75 4.03
CA PRO A 172 -15.09 24.18 3.01
C PRO A 172 -14.04 23.28 3.65
N VAL A 173 -13.70 22.19 2.97
CA VAL A 173 -12.67 21.23 3.42
C VAL A 173 -11.53 21.21 2.42
N THR A 174 -10.29 21.37 2.90
CA THR A 174 -9.10 21.31 2.05
C THR A 174 -8.18 20.19 2.48
N ASN A 175 -7.77 19.34 1.53
CA ASN A 175 -6.77 18.28 1.76
C ASN A 175 -5.31 18.79 1.64
N VAL A 176 -5.09 20.08 1.86
CA VAL A 176 -3.78 20.71 1.68
C VAL A 176 -3.25 21.12 3.04
N THR A 177 -2.02 20.69 3.36
CA THR A 177 -1.35 21.09 4.60
C THR A 177 -1.07 22.59 4.63
N GLU A 178 -0.93 23.14 5.84
CA GLU A 178 -0.50 24.52 6.04
C GLU A 178 0.84 24.81 5.34
N TYR A 179 1.79 23.86 5.37
CA TYR A 179 3.06 24.00 4.66
C TYR A 179 2.89 24.18 3.15
N ILE A 180 2.06 23.33 2.52
CA ILE A 180 1.82 23.43 1.08
C ILE A 180 1.10 24.75 0.76
N LYS A 181 0.14 25.17 1.58
CA LYS A 181 -0.52 26.48 1.45
C LYS A 181 0.52 27.62 1.46
N MET A 182 1.36 27.69 2.50
CA MET A 182 2.41 28.70 2.61
C MET A 182 3.40 28.66 1.44
N SER A 183 3.76 27.48 0.95
CA SER A 183 4.69 27.36 -0.20
C SER A 183 4.09 27.86 -1.52
N ARG A 184 2.77 27.84 -1.66
CA ARG A 184 2.03 28.31 -2.85
C ARG A 184 1.59 29.76 -2.74
N ASP A 185 1.67 30.35 -1.55
CA ASP A 185 1.26 31.71 -1.28
C ASP A 185 2.21 32.71 -1.95
N LYS A 186 1.67 33.55 -2.84
CA LYS A 186 2.43 34.57 -3.57
C LYS A 186 2.78 35.79 -2.71
N THR A 187 2.22 35.88 -1.50
CA THR A 187 2.42 36.98 -0.55
C THR A 187 3.66 36.78 0.34
N VAL A 188 4.34 35.64 0.22
CA VAL A 188 5.56 35.33 0.96
C VAL A 188 6.65 36.35 0.60
N PRO A 189 7.42 36.87 1.58
CA PRO A 189 8.43 37.88 1.32
C PRO A 189 9.59 37.31 0.49
N ASN A 190 10.22 38.17 -0.33
CA ASN A 190 11.25 37.76 -1.31
C ASN A 190 12.49 37.06 -0.71
N ASN A 191 12.74 37.22 0.59
CA ASN A 191 13.83 36.58 1.31
C ASN A 191 13.48 35.18 1.85
N VAL A 192 12.25 34.70 1.63
CA VAL A 192 11.80 33.38 2.07
C VAL A 192 11.43 32.55 0.85
N PHE A 193 12.10 31.41 0.71
CA PHE A 193 11.81 30.43 -0.34
C PHE A 193 11.40 29.11 0.30
N MET A 194 10.16 28.70 0.08
CA MET A 194 9.62 27.42 0.54
C MET A 194 9.43 26.50 -0.67
N ARG A 195 9.88 25.25 -0.58
CA ARG A 195 9.67 24.25 -1.64
C ARG A 195 8.55 23.32 -1.27
N GLU A 196 7.53 23.20 -2.12
CA GLU A 196 6.42 22.28 -1.89
C GLU A 196 6.92 20.82 -1.82
N GLU A 197 7.72 20.43 -2.80
CA GLU A 197 8.24 19.07 -2.89
C GLU A 197 9.44 18.88 -1.95
N ALA A 198 9.37 17.82 -1.14
CA ALA A 198 10.47 17.44 -0.28
C ALA A 198 11.67 17.02 -1.13
N PHE A 199 12.72 17.83 -1.09
CA PHE A 199 13.99 17.53 -1.73
C PHE A 199 14.91 16.75 -0.78
N ARG A 200 15.53 15.66 -1.25
CA ARG A 200 16.39 14.79 -0.43
C ARG A 200 17.85 14.92 -0.85
N PHE A 201 18.74 15.00 0.14
CA PHE A 201 20.18 15.08 -0.08
C PHE A 201 20.81 13.68 -0.03
N HIS A 202 20.70 12.94 -1.14
CA HIS A 202 21.32 11.63 -1.29
C HIS A 202 22.73 11.75 -1.93
N PRO A 203 23.72 10.97 -1.48
CA PRO A 203 25.07 11.03 -2.06
C PRO A 203 25.12 10.60 -3.53
N ASP A 204 24.30 9.63 -3.92
CA ASP A 204 24.24 9.15 -5.32
C ASP A 204 23.66 10.18 -6.31
N ASP A 205 23.00 11.23 -5.82
CA ASP A 205 22.40 12.26 -6.67
C ASP A 205 23.48 13.30 -7.04
N VAL A 206 24.51 12.87 -7.77
CA VAL A 206 25.66 13.71 -8.17
C VAL A 206 25.25 14.80 -9.16
N GLU A 207 24.23 14.54 -9.99
CA GLU A 207 23.71 15.50 -10.98
C GLU A 207 22.80 16.57 -10.37
N ALA A 208 22.39 16.40 -9.10
CA ALA A 208 21.55 17.37 -8.42
C ALA A 208 22.35 18.60 -7.94
N TYR A 209 21.65 19.67 -7.54
CA TYR A 209 22.31 20.94 -7.13
C TYR A 209 23.29 20.80 -5.96
N HIS A 210 23.14 19.76 -5.13
CA HIS A 210 24.01 19.48 -4.01
C HIS A 210 25.24 18.63 -4.39
N GLY A 211 25.36 18.18 -5.65
CA GLY A 211 26.56 17.48 -6.15
C GLY A 211 26.91 16.21 -5.37
N GLY A 212 25.92 15.47 -4.86
CA GLY A 212 26.13 14.31 -4.00
C GLY A 212 26.59 14.63 -2.56
N VAL A 213 26.59 15.91 -2.14
CA VAL A 213 26.85 16.27 -0.75
C VAL A 213 25.58 16.09 0.08
N THR A 214 25.65 15.23 1.10
CA THR A 214 24.53 15.04 2.02
C THR A 214 24.41 16.19 3.02
N ALA A 215 23.18 16.64 3.30
CA ALA A 215 22.90 17.64 4.34
C ALA A 215 22.96 17.06 5.77
N PHE A 216 23.03 15.74 5.93
CA PHE A 216 22.95 15.05 7.23
C PHE A 216 24.21 14.22 7.51
N PRO A 217 25.37 14.85 7.75
CA PRO A 217 26.60 14.13 8.06
C PRO A 217 26.48 13.31 9.36
N GLY A 218 27.01 12.08 9.38
CA GLY A 218 27.08 11.22 10.57
C GLY A 218 25.78 10.52 11.00
N GLN A 219 24.62 11.03 10.59
CA GLN A 219 23.31 10.40 10.88
C GLN A 219 22.62 9.86 9.62
N GLY A 220 22.82 10.52 8.48
CA GLY A 220 22.20 10.15 7.22
C GLY A 220 20.74 10.57 7.12
N GLY A 221 20.16 10.24 5.96
CA GLY A 221 18.75 10.45 5.71
C GLY A 221 17.97 9.23 6.18
N LYS A 222 17.43 9.25 7.41
CA LYS A 222 16.44 8.26 7.86
C LYS A 222 15.09 8.50 7.18
N VAL A 223 14.39 7.44 6.79
CA VAL A 223 13.02 7.53 6.28
C VAL A 223 12.07 6.90 7.29
N TYR A 224 11.01 7.62 7.64
CA TYR A 224 9.99 7.11 8.56
C TYR A 224 8.77 6.63 7.79
N GLY A 225 8.22 5.49 8.21
CA GLY A 225 7.01 4.90 7.65
C GLY A 225 7.27 3.97 6.46
N LEU A 226 6.52 2.86 6.41
CA LEU A 226 6.68 1.80 5.42
C LEU A 226 6.50 2.30 3.98
N ARG A 227 5.50 3.16 3.74
CA ARG A 227 5.24 3.76 2.42
C ARG A 227 6.43 4.60 1.94
N ASN A 228 6.98 5.42 2.83
CA ASN A 228 8.06 6.32 2.48
C ASN A 228 9.35 5.54 2.22
N LYS A 229 9.63 4.47 3.00
CA LYS A 229 10.79 3.58 2.74
C LYS A 229 10.71 2.91 1.37
N ARG A 230 9.50 2.57 0.89
CA ARG A 230 9.32 2.06 -0.49
C ARG A 230 9.72 3.09 -1.55
N LEU A 231 9.30 4.34 -1.36
CA LEU A 231 9.44 5.43 -2.34
C LEU A 231 10.81 6.11 -2.29
N LEU A 232 11.38 6.28 -1.09
CA LEU A 232 12.54 7.10 -0.82
C LEU A 232 13.74 6.22 -0.47
N ARG A 233 14.93 6.69 -0.85
CA ARG A 233 16.21 6.03 -0.54
C ARG A 233 16.66 6.41 0.87
N GLU A 234 16.93 5.42 1.70
CA GLU A 234 17.68 5.57 2.94
C GLU A 234 19.18 5.43 2.67
N PHE A 235 19.98 6.24 3.36
CA PHE A 235 21.44 6.15 3.33
C PHE A 235 21.97 6.30 4.74
N ASN A 236 22.87 5.39 5.12
CA ASN A 236 23.54 5.37 6.41
C ASN A 236 25.01 5.77 6.25
N PRO A 237 25.41 7.00 6.64
CA PRO A 237 26.81 7.40 6.65
C PRO A 237 27.57 6.75 7.81
N ARG A 238 28.91 6.81 7.75
CA ARG A 238 29.83 6.53 8.88
C ARG A 238 29.35 7.45 10.00
N SER A 239 28.96 6.86 11.12
CA SER A 239 28.65 7.65 12.30
C SER A 239 29.94 8.17 12.92
N LYS A 240 30.99 7.35 12.90
CA LYS A 240 32.31 7.65 13.45
C LYS A 240 33.40 7.44 12.41
N TRP A 241 34.49 8.19 12.56
CA TRP A 241 35.63 8.14 11.64
C TRP A 241 36.32 6.76 11.58
N TYR A 242 36.13 5.92 12.60
CA TYR A 242 36.70 4.59 12.76
C TYR A 242 35.70 3.45 12.54
N ASP A 243 34.48 3.75 12.07
CA ASP A 243 33.60 2.69 11.56
C ASP A 243 34.28 2.12 10.31
N TYR A 244 34.85 0.92 10.43
CA TYR A 244 35.54 0.21 9.36
C TYR A 244 34.55 -0.14 8.24
N GLU A 245 35.05 -0.18 7.00
CA GLU A 245 34.28 -0.42 5.76
C GLU A 245 33.44 -1.71 5.75
N GLU A 246 33.73 -2.64 6.66
CA GLU A 246 33.07 -3.93 6.78
C GLU A 246 31.67 -3.85 7.42
N MET A 247 31.30 -2.72 8.06
CA MET A 247 29.96 -2.47 8.60
C MET A 247 29.22 -1.43 7.74
N SER A 248 28.72 -1.89 6.58
CA SER A 248 27.69 -1.24 5.75
C SER A 248 28.01 0.17 5.22
N TYR A 249 29.06 0.28 4.40
CA TYR A 249 29.16 1.38 3.43
C TYR A 249 28.58 0.93 2.10
N ASP A 250 27.26 0.84 2.05
CA ASP A 250 26.56 0.41 0.85
C ASP A 250 25.70 1.56 0.31
N TYR A 251 26.07 2.06 -0.86
CA TYR A 251 25.19 2.90 -1.70
C TYR A 251 24.08 2.05 -2.34
N THR A 252 24.16 0.72 -2.22
CA THR A 252 23.07 -0.19 -2.57
C THR A 252 21.91 0.01 -1.60
N LYS A 253 20.69 -0.14 -2.12
CA LYS A 253 19.49 0.15 -1.33
C LYS A 253 19.47 -0.81 -0.14
N VAL A 254 19.48 -0.28 1.10
CA VAL A 254 19.38 -1.07 2.34
C VAL A 254 18.18 -2.03 2.31
N ASP A 255 17.19 -1.75 1.47
CA ASP A 255 15.98 -2.52 1.28
C ASP A 255 16.08 -3.74 0.35
N GLU A 256 17.23 -4.03 -0.27
CA GLU A 256 17.36 -5.25 -1.11
C GLU A 256 17.01 -6.50 -0.29
N GLY A 257 15.96 -7.21 -0.71
CA GLY A 257 15.47 -8.41 0.01
C GLY A 257 14.41 -8.14 1.09
N LEU A 258 14.12 -6.87 1.43
CA LEU A 258 13.09 -6.53 2.43
C LEU A 258 11.69 -6.54 1.80
N PRO A 259 10.61 -6.84 2.59
CA PRO A 259 9.24 -6.89 2.07
C PRO A 259 8.75 -5.60 1.39
N TRP A 260 9.38 -4.47 1.67
CA TRP A 260 9.06 -3.15 1.10
C TRP A 260 10.00 -2.71 -0.03
N ASP A 261 10.92 -3.56 -0.49
CA ASP A 261 11.65 -3.37 -1.75
C ASP A 261 10.62 -3.22 -2.89
N PRO A 262 10.68 -2.19 -3.75
CA PRO A 262 9.77 -2.02 -4.88
C PRO A 262 9.59 -3.28 -5.74
N ARG A 263 10.64 -4.09 -5.94
CA ARG A 263 10.56 -5.34 -6.72
C ARG A 263 9.77 -6.41 -5.95
N ILE A 264 10.06 -6.57 -4.66
CA ILE A 264 9.40 -7.56 -3.80
C ILE A 264 7.98 -7.13 -3.46
N ALA A 265 7.74 -5.86 -3.16
CA ALA A 265 6.43 -5.27 -2.95
C ALA A 265 5.56 -5.40 -4.20
N LYS A 266 6.07 -5.08 -5.40
CA LYS A 266 5.32 -5.30 -6.65
C LYS A 266 5.00 -6.78 -6.86
N LYS A 267 5.92 -7.67 -6.51
CA LYS A 267 5.73 -9.12 -6.52
C LYS A 267 4.71 -9.57 -5.46
N MET A 268 4.73 -9.03 -4.25
CA MET A 268 3.78 -9.33 -3.17
C MET A 268 2.37 -8.79 -3.45
N ASP A 269 2.26 -7.56 -3.95
CA ASP A 269 1.02 -6.94 -4.41
C ASP A 269 0.40 -7.77 -5.56
N SER A 270 1.24 -8.37 -6.42
CA SER A 270 0.76 -9.32 -7.44
C SER A 270 0.20 -10.64 -6.89
N TYR A 271 0.56 -11.02 -5.65
CA TYR A 271 0.14 -12.27 -5.03
C TYR A 271 -1.06 -12.15 -4.09
N VAL A 272 -1.51 -10.94 -3.73
CA VAL A 272 -2.71 -10.76 -2.89
C VAL A 272 -3.96 -11.39 -3.54
N ASN A 273 -3.98 -11.46 -4.87
CA ASN A 273 -5.08 -12.06 -5.64
C ASN A 273 -4.97 -13.58 -5.81
N ARG A 274 -3.91 -14.25 -5.34
CA ARG A 274 -3.83 -15.72 -5.33
C ARG A 274 -4.40 -16.27 -4.03
N ARG A 275 -5.71 -16.53 -4.02
CA ARG A 275 -6.29 -17.39 -2.97
C ARG A 275 -5.86 -18.83 -3.21
N TYR A 276 -5.03 -19.36 -2.33
CA TYR A 276 -4.80 -20.81 -2.26
C TYR A 276 -6.07 -21.47 -1.70
N LYS A 277 -6.65 -22.40 -2.45
CA LYS A 277 -7.72 -23.26 -1.91
C LYS A 277 -7.10 -24.10 -0.79
N ILE A 278 -7.45 -23.80 0.45
CA ILE A 278 -7.18 -24.69 1.58
C ILE A 278 -8.14 -25.87 1.38
N ASN A 279 -7.62 -27.03 1.02
CA ASN A 279 -8.42 -28.24 1.00
C ASN A 279 -8.91 -28.48 2.43
N LYS A 280 -10.22 -28.38 2.64
CA LYS A 280 -10.85 -28.88 3.86
C LYS A 280 -10.78 -30.40 3.79
N ASN A 281 -9.98 -31.00 4.67
CA ASN A 281 -10.13 -32.41 5.01
C ASN A 281 -11.41 -32.62 5.81
#